data_AF-A0A918LC52-F1
#
_entry.id   AF-A0A918LC52-F1
#
_cell.length_a   1.000
_cell.length_b   1.000
_cell.length_c   1.000
_cell.angle_alpha   90.00
_cell.angle_beta   90.00
_cell.angle_gamma   90.00
#
_symmetry.space_group_name_H-M   'P 1'
#
loop_
_entity.id
_entity.type
_entity.pdbx_description
1 polymer ?
#
loop_
_entity_poly.entity_id
_entity_poly.type
_entity_poly.pdbx_seq_one_letter_code
_entity_poly.pdbx_strand_id
1 'polypeptide(L)'
;MSATSIALLLTTAATGAVGVAVLRSVLVLRRQVAALHTELAEGHAAALRGRVPAARTTADTEEIRAAVAAALAEERERELAEARAFWAAQESRGVSDAPLLLGLSDSEPFLPHPADLAGLDPVPETGADADEPAPDSAELAAARRRHPSHPDFVPNPSPVNDHERTVTALEELAAGRVELADVRPGPLGTLDVYVFADGTTLCMTPGHRETAERLAGALRAGDTPVLLGGSGVSGAYALTFACGEESVYVLADRVIASL
;
A
#
# COMPACT_ATOMS: atom_id res chain seq x y z
N MET A 1 -64.51 51.68 33.91
CA MET A 1 -63.55 50.58 33.68
C MET A 1 -62.16 51.16 33.77
N SER A 2 -61.28 50.60 34.61
CA SER A 2 -59.98 51.19 34.94
C SER A 2 -58.96 51.08 33.80
N ALA A 3 -58.15 52.11 33.59
CA ALA A 3 -57.06 52.14 32.61
C ALA A 3 -56.05 50.98 32.79
N THR A 4 -55.88 50.49 34.01
CA THR A 4 -55.01 49.36 34.33
C THR A 4 -55.49 48.04 33.72
N SER A 5 -56.80 47.80 33.68
CA SER A 5 -57.37 46.60 33.06
C SER A 5 -57.17 46.61 31.54
N ILE A 6 -57.26 47.79 30.92
CA ILE A 6 -57.03 47.95 29.47
C ILE A 6 -55.54 47.71 29.16
N ALA A 7 -54.63 48.26 29.96
CA ALA A 7 -53.19 48.05 29.78
C ALA A 7 -52.81 46.55 29.88
N LEU A 8 -53.37 45.82 30.85
CA LEU A 8 -53.11 44.39 31.03
C LEU A 8 -53.61 43.55 29.83
N LEU A 9 -54.81 43.88 29.32
CA LEU A 9 -55.39 43.22 28.13
C LEU A 9 -54.55 43.48 26.88
N LEU A 10 -54.04 44.72 26.70
CA LEU A 10 -53.16 45.04 25.58
C LEU A 10 -51.82 44.29 25.66
N THR A 11 -51.22 44.18 26.85
CA THR A 11 -49.96 43.45 27.00
C THR A 11 -50.11 41.96 26.73
N THR A 12 -51.18 41.33 27.24
CA THR A 12 -51.44 39.90 27.03
C THR A 12 -51.75 39.59 25.56
N ALA A 13 -52.55 40.45 24.90
CA ALA A 13 -52.81 40.36 23.47
C ALA A 13 -51.52 40.53 22.64
N ALA A 14 -50.65 41.49 22.98
CA ALA A 14 -49.38 41.70 22.31
C ALA A 14 -48.44 40.49 22.46
N THR A 15 -48.29 39.93 23.67
CA THR A 15 -47.48 38.71 23.87
C THR A 15 -48.03 37.51 23.11
N GLY A 16 -49.35 37.35 23.04
CA GLY A 16 -49.98 36.29 22.26
C GLY A 16 -49.70 36.42 20.76
N ALA A 17 -49.81 37.64 20.22
CA ALA A 17 -49.51 37.92 18.82
C ALA A 17 -48.04 37.65 18.48
N VAL A 18 -47.11 38.06 19.34
CA VAL A 18 -45.67 37.77 19.18
C VAL A 18 -45.42 36.27 19.25
N GLY A 19 -46.02 35.55 20.19
CA GLY A 19 -45.90 34.09 20.30
C GLY A 19 -46.38 33.37 19.04
N VAL A 20 -47.51 33.79 18.46
CA VAL A 20 -48.03 33.23 17.20
C VAL A 20 -47.12 33.56 16.02
N ALA A 21 -46.58 34.77 15.95
CA ALA A 21 -45.64 35.18 14.91
C ALA A 21 -44.34 34.35 14.96
N VAL A 22 -43.78 34.17 16.16
CA VAL A 22 -42.59 33.31 16.38
C VAL A 22 -42.90 31.88 15.99
N LEU A 23 -44.02 31.31 16.43
CA LEU A 23 -44.39 29.94 16.08
C LEU A 23 -44.53 29.75 14.56
N ARG A 24 -45.17 30.70 13.86
CA ARG A 24 -45.22 30.68 12.39
C ARG A 24 -43.84 30.75 11.76
N SER A 25 -42.96 31.62 12.26
CA SER A 25 -41.59 31.73 11.73
C SER A 25 -40.81 30.43 11.88
N VAL A 26 -40.92 29.74 13.03
CA VAL A 26 -40.28 28.44 13.27
C VAL A 26 -40.87 27.37 12.35
N LEU A 27 -42.19 27.33 12.15
CA LEU A 27 -42.83 26.37 11.24
C LEU A 27 -42.41 26.58 9.78
N VAL A 28 -42.28 27.84 9.35
CA VAL A 28 -41.76 28.18 8.01
C VAL A 28 -40.31 27.76 7.87
N LEU A 29 -39.47 28.06 8.86
CA LEU A 29 -38.06 27.69 8.83
C LEU A 29 -37.87 26.17 8.81
N ARG A 30 -38.64 25.40 9.59
CA ARG A 30 -38.60 23.94 9.55
C ARG A 30 -38.98 23.38 8.18
N ARG A 31 -39.94 24.01 7.48
CA ARG A 31 -40.30 23.64 6.11
C ARG A 31 -39.19 23.97 5.11
N GLN A 32 -38.55 25.14 5.24
CA GLN A 32 -37.42 25.54 4.40
C GLN A 32 -36.21 24.62 4.58
N VAL A 33 -35.89 24.25 5.82
CA VAL A 33 -34.82 23.28 6.12
C VAL A 33 -35.13 21.91 5.54
N ALA A 34 -36.37 21.43 5.68
CA ALA A 34 -36.78 20.17 5.07
C ALA A 34 -36.66 20.20 3.54
N ALA A 35 -37.05 21.31 2.89
CA ALA A 35 -36.92 21.50 1.45
C ALA A 35 -35.45 21.53 0.99
N LEU A 36 -34.58 22.24 1.73
CA LEU A 36 -33.14 22.27 1.45
C LEU A 36 -32.48 20.89 1.61
N HIS A 37 -32.89 20.12 2.62
CA HIS A 37 -32.43 18.74 2.78
C HIS A 37 -32.84 17.85 1.61
N THR A 38 -34.07 18.00 1.10
CA THR A 38 -34.52 17.25 -0.08
C THR A 38 -33.75 17.66 -1.34
N GLU A 39 -33.54 18.96 -1.56
CA GLU A 39 -32.76 19.45 -2.71
C GLU A 39 -31.29 18.99 -2.65
N LEU A 40 -30.66 19.02 -1.47
CA LEU A 40 -29.30 18.50 -1.28
C LEU A 40 -29.22 16.99 -1.52
N ALA A 41 -30.20 16.22 -1.05
CA ALA A 41 -30.24 14.77 -1.28
C ALA A 41 -30.42 14.45 -2.78
N GLU A 42 -31.28 15.18 -3.48
CA GLU A 42 -31.47 15.06 -4.93
C GLU A 42 -30.22 15.47 -5.71
N GLY A 43 -29.59 16.59 -5.35
CA GLY A 43 -28.35 17.06 -5.95
C GLY A 43 -27.18 16.09 -5.73
N HIS A 44 -27.06 15.51 -4.54
CA HIS A 44 -26.06 14.48 -4.23
C HIS A 44 -26.33 13.19 -5.02
N ALA A 45 -27.59 12.74 -5.10
CA ALA A 45 -27.96 11.59 -5.91
C ALA A 45 -27.71 11.83 -7.41
N ALA A 46 -27.93 13.04 -7.92
CA ALA A 46 -27.60 13.44 -9.28
C ALA A 46 -26.08 13.49 -9.52
N ALA A 47 -25.30 13.99 -8.55
CA ALA A 47 -23.84 14.01 -8.61
C ALA A 47 -23.23 12.60 -8.60
N LEU A 48 -23.77 11.68 -7.79
CA LEU A 48 -23.38 10.26 -7.78
C LEU A 48 -23.75 9.55 -9.09
N ARG A 49 -24.90 9.89 -9.69
CA ARG A 49 -25.29 9.37 -11.02
C ARG A 49 -24.50 10.00 -12.17
N GLY A 50 -23.86 11.15 -11.94
CA GLY A 50 -23.29 11.99 -12.99
C GLY A 50 -21.82 11.75 -13.34
N ARG A 51 -21.08 10.84 -12.66
CA ARG A 51 -19.61 10.74 -12.87
C ARG A 51 -19.01 9.35 -12.82
N VAL A 52 -19.78 8.30 -13.09
CA VAL A 52 -19.19 6.98 -13.29
C VAL A 52 -19.40 6.61 -14.76
N PRO A 53 -18.35 6.63 -15.59
CA PRO A 53 -18.40 6.02 -16.91
C PRO A 53 -18.98 4.62 -16.79
N ALA A 54 -19.90 4.25 -17.68
CA ALA A 54 -20.50 2.92 -17.65
C ALA A 54 -19.40 1.84 -17.59
N ALA A 55 -19.65 0.79 -16.81
CA ALA A 55 -18.73 -0.33 -16.74
C ALA A 55 -18.46 -0.84 -18.16
N ARG A 56 -17.18 -0.87 -18.55
CA ARG A 56 -16.76 -1.39 -19.86
C ARG A 56 -17.31 -2.81 -20.03
N THR A 57 -17.80 -3.11 -21.21
CA THR A 57 -18.34 -4.43 -21.50
C THR A 57 -17.22 -5.47 -21.58
N THR A 58 -17.57 -6.75 -21.51
CA THR A 58 -16.60 -7.84 -21.66
C THR A 58 -15.90 -7.79 -23.02
N ALA A 59 -16.60 -7.36 -24.07
CA ALA A 59 -16.04 -7.17 -25.42
C ALA A 59 -14.95 -6.10 -25.45
N ASP A 60 -15.17 -4.95 -24.79
CA ASP A 60 -14.16 -3.88 -24.70
C ASP A 60 -12.90 -4.36 -23.97
N THR A 61 -13.06 -5.26 -23.00
CA THR A 61 -11.95 -5.80 -22.21
C THR A 61 -11.09 -6.79 -23.02
N GLU A 62 -11.73 -7.63 -23.85
CA GLU A 62 -11.03 -8.52 -24.79
C GLU A 62 -10.24 -7.71 -25.83
N GLU A 63 -10.84 -6.66 -26.39
CA GLU A 63 -10.19 -5.78 -27.37
C GLU A 63 -8.96 -5.07 -26.78
N ILE A 64 -9.09 -4.53 -25.57
CA ILE A 64 -7.96 -3.91 -24.86
C ILE A 64 -6.85 -4.93 -24.61
N ARG A 65 -7.18 -6.15 -24.17
CA ARG A 65 -6.18 -7.19 -23.90
C ARG A 65 -5.45 -7.60 -25.18
N ALA A 66 -6.17 -7.75 -26.28
CA ALA A 66 -5.58 -8.06 -27.58
C ALA A 66 -4.65 -6.94 -28.07
N ALA A 67 -5.07 -5.68 -27.95
CA ALA A 67 -4.26 -4.52 -28.33
C ALA A 67 -2.97 -4.41 -27.50
N VAL A 68 -3.07 -4.60 -26.17
CA VAL A 68 -1.90 -4.58 -25.27
C VAL A 68 -0.97 -5.76 -25.55
N ALA A 69 -1.50 -6.96 -25.79
CA ALA A 69 -0.69 -8.12 -26.14
C ALA A 69 0.07 -7.93 -27.46
N ALA A 70 -0.58 -7.33 -28.47
CA ALA A 70 0.05 -7.01 -29.74
C ALA A 70 1.18 -5.97 -29.57
N ALA A 71 0.93 -4.90 -28.80
CA ALA A 71 1.94 -3.87 -28.54
C ALA A 71 3.16 -4.42 -27.78
N LEU A 72 2.94 -5.27 -26.77
CA LEU A 72 4.03 -5.92 -26.03
C LEU A 72 4.81 -6.91 -26.89
N ALA A 73 4.14 -7.62 -27.81
CA ALA A 73 4.83 -8.53 -28.73
C ALA A 73 5.73 -7.76 -29.70
N GLU A 74 5.27 -6.63 -30.22
CA GLU A 74 6.07 -5.76 -31.08
C GLU A 74 7.28 -5.17 -30.34
N GLU A 75 7.10 -4.70 -29.11
CA GLU A 75 8.20 -4.21 -28.27
C GLU A 75 9.25 -5.30 -28.01
N ARG A 76 8.82 -6.50 -27.64
CA ARG A 76 9.71 -7.65 -27.41
C ARG A 76 10.46 -8.04 -28.68
N GLU A 77 9.83 -7.97 -29.85
CA GLU A 77 10.51 -8.27 -31.12
C GLU A 77 11.60 -7.24 -31.42
N ARG A 78 11.35 -5.95 -31.12
CA ARG A 78 12.35 -4.88 -31.21
C ARG A 78 13.52 -5.13 -30.25
N GLU A 79 13.26 -5.43 -28.99
CA GLU A 79 14.32 -5.77 -28.01
C GLU A 79 15.14 -7.00 -28.45
N LEU A 80 14.48 -8.06 -28.95
CA LEU A 80 15.15 -9.25 -29.46
C LEU A 80 15.96 -8.98 -30.73
N ALA A 81 15.52 -8.05 -31.58
CA ALA A 81 16.29 -7.62 -32.76
C ALA A 81 17.54 -6.84 -32.36
N GLU A 82 17.43 -5.93 -31.39
CA GLU A 82 18.57 -5.21 -30.83
C GLU A 82 19.57 -6.15 -30.16
N ALA A 83 19.08 -7.10 -29.35
CA ALA A 83 19.92 -8.12 -28.73
C ALA A 83 20.66 -8.97 -29.79
N ARG A 84 19.96 -9.41 -30.83
CA ARG A 84 20.58 -10.15 -31.95
C ARG A 84 21.64 -9.31 -32.67
N ALA A 85 21.37 -8.03 -32.92
CA ALA A 85 22.31 -7.13 -33.56
C ALA A 85 23.56 -6.89 -32.67
N PHE A 86 23.36 -6.72 -31.36
CA PHE A 86 24.43 -6.58 -30.39
C PHE A 86 25.34 -7.81 -30.37
N TRP A 87 24.76 -9.02 -30.31
CA TRP A 87 25.54 -10.26 -30.32
C TRP A 87 26.27 -10.49 -31.64
N ALA A 88 25.64 -10.20 -32.78
CA ALA A 88 26.31 -10.27 -34.08
C ALA A 88 27.49 -9.28 -34.18
N ALA A 89 27.34 -8.07 -33.62
CA ALA A 89 28.42 -7.10 -33.53
C ALA A 89 29.55 -7.56 -32.59
N GLN A 90 29.23 -8.24 -31.49
CA GLN A 90 30.23 -8.85 -30.60
C GLN A 90 30.97 -10.01 -31.29
N GLU A 91 30.28 -10.87 -32.03
CA GLU A 91 30.91 -12.00 -32.74
C GLU A 91 31.84 -11.51 -33.86
N SER A 92 31.43 -10.49 -34.63
CA SER A 92 32.31 -9.87 -35.63
C SER A 92 33.54 -9.19 -35.02
N ARG A 93 33.42 -8.61 -33.82
CA ARG A 93 34.56 -8.08 -33.07
C ARG A 93 35.42 -9.19 -32.46
N GLY A 94 34.84 -10.26 -31.93
CA GLY A 94 35.57 -11.41 -31.40
C GLY A 94 36.39 -12.14 -32.46
N VAL A 95 35.93 -12.15 -33.71
CA VAL A 95 36.69 -12.67 -34.87
C VAL A 95 37.82 -11.70 -35.30
N SER A 96 37.67 -10.39 -35.07
CA SER A 96 38.68 -9.37 -35.45
C SER A 96 39.68 -9.04 -34.33
N ASP A 97 39.31 -9.21 -33.07
CA ASP A 97 40.08 -8.87 -31.86
C ASP A 97 40.46 -10.14 -31.08
N ALA A 98 40.42 -11.32 -31.71
CA ALA A 98 41.16 -12.47 -31.22
C ALA A 98 42.62 -12.02 -31.10
N PRO A 99 43.14 -11.79 -29.88
CA PRO A 99 44.53 -11.44 -29.76
C PRO A 99 45.26 -12.67 -30.26
N LEU A 100 46.13 -12.49 -31.25
CA LEU A 100 47.25 -13.40 -31.52
C LEU A 100 48.12 -13.42 -30.25
N LEU A 101 47.60 -14.00 -29.18
CA LEU A 101 48.19 -14.04 -27.85
C LEU A 101 49.09 -15.27 -27.82
N LEU A 102 50.28 -15.06 -28.40
CA LEU A 102 51.35 -16.03 -28.61
C LEU A 102 51.00 -17.17 -29.55
N GLY A 103 51.20 -17.00 -30.87
CA GLY A 103 51.81 -17.98 -31.78
C GLY A 103 51.39 -19.46 -31.74
N LEU A 104 50.24 -19.82 -31.17
CA LEU A 104 49.76 -21.18 -31.05
C LEU A 104 48.65 -21.37 -32.08
N SER A 105 49.02 -21.99 -33.19
CA SER A 105 48.07 -22.43 -34.20
C SER A 105 47.06 -23.39 -33.60
N ASP A 106 45.83 -23.30 -34.11
CA ASP A 106 44.73 -24.23 -33.91
C ASP A 106 45.16 -25.68 -33.78
N SER A 107 44.50 -26.38 -32.85
CA SER A 107 44.55 -27.83 -32.60
C SER A 107 45.54 -28.24 -31.50
N GLU A 108 45.12 -28.11 -30.24
CA GLU A 108 44.92 -29.26 -29.34
C GLU A 108 44.17 -28.80 -28.07
N PRO A 109 43.08 -29.46 -27.67
CA PRO A 109 42.46 -29.18 -26.37
C PRO A 109 43.47 -29.50 -25.27
N PHE A 110 43.86 -28.50 -24.49
CA PHE A 110 44.82 -28.66 -23.39
C PHE A 110 44.19 -29.50 -22.28
N LEU A 111 44.39 -30.82 -22.34
CA LEU A 111 44.11 -31.74 -21.25
C LEU A 111 45.39 -31.82 -20.41
N PRO A 112 45.39 -31.39 -19.14
CA PRO A 112 46.59 -31.46 -18.31
C PRO A 112 47.05 -32.92 -18.23
N HIS A 113 48.32 -33.17 -18.57
CA HIS A 113 48.85 -34.52 -18.55
C HIS A 113 49.08 -34.93 -17.09
N PRO A 114 48.73 -36.16 -16.66
CA PRO A 114 48.88 -36.61 -15.26
C PRO A 114 50.30 -36.47 -14.69
N ALA A 115 51.31 -36.34 -15.55
CA ALA A 115 52.69 -36.07 -15.16
C ALA A 115 52.90 -34.64 -14.60
N ASP A 116 52.08 -33.67 -14.98
CA ASP A 116 52.16 -32.27 -14.50
C ASP A 116 51.67 -32.14 -13.04
N LEU A 117 50.97 -33.16 -12.53
CA LEU A 117 50.54 -33.26 -11.14
C LEU A 117 51.51 -34.10 -10.28
N ALA A 118 52.48 -34.78 -10.90
CA ALA A 118 53.45 -35.62 -10.21
C ALA A 118 54.60 -34.77 -9.65
N GLY A 119 54.35 -34.10 -8.53
CA GLY A 119 55.33 -33.24 -7.85
C GLY A 119 54.73 -32.21 -6.90
N LEU A 120 53.40 -32.07 -6.89
CA LEU A 120 52.69 -31.32 -5.87
C LEU A 120 52.34 -32.26 -4.73
N ASP A 121 53.24 -32.39 -3.76
CA ASP A 121 52.86 -32.95 -2.46
C ASP A 121 51.75 -32.08 -1.86
N PRO A 122 50.62 -32.65 -1.40
CA PRO A 122 49.60 -31.86 -0.73
C PRO A 122 50.22 -31.28 0.53
N VAL A 123 50.42 -29.96 0.55
CA VAL A 123 50.88 -29.24 1.73
C VAL A 123 49.91 -29.56 2.87
N PRO A 124 50.35 -30.24 3.95
CA PRO A 124 49.55 -30.32 5.15
C PRO A 124 49.59 -28.93 5.80
N GLU A 125 48.52 -28.16 5.61
CA GLU A 125 48.24 -26.91 6.32
C GLU A 125 48.31 -27.16 7.83
N THR A 126 49.50 -27.01 8.42
CA THR A 126 49.73 -27.07 9.86
C THR A 126 50.25 -25.71 10.32
N GLY A 127 49.30 -24.90 10.82
CA GLY A 127 49.45 -23.96 11.93
C GLY A 127 50.62 -22.96 11.88
N ALA A 128 50.33 -21.76 11.40
CA ALA A 128 50.96 -20.55 11.89
C ALA A 128 49.95 -19.81 12.78
N ASP A 129 50.09 -19.94 14.10
CA ASP A 129 49.46 -19.07 15.09
C ASP A 129 50.02 -17.65 14.94
N ALA A 130 49.23 -16.77 14.34
CA ALA A 130 49.24 -15.34 14.60
C ALA A 130 47.86 -14.78 14.20
N ASP A 131 47.11 -14.39 15.22
CA ASP A 131 45.70 -13.95 15.25
C ASP A 131 44.66 -15.04 14.99
N GLU A 132 44.18 -15.66 16.08
CA GLU A 132 42.82 -16.20 16.13
C GLU A 132 41.84 -15.05 15.86
N PRO A 133 41.11 -14.98 14.72
CA PRO A 133 39.80 -14.35 14.78
C PRO A 133 38.96 -15.28 15.66
N ALA A 134 38.49 -14.75 16.80
CA ALA A 134 37.52 -15.43 17.65
C ALA A 134 36.50 -16.20 16.79
N PRO A 135 36.11 -17.43 17.14
CA PRO A 135 35.17 -18.21 16.33
C PRO A 135 33.98 -17.30 16.03
N ASP A 136 33.81 -16.94 14.74
CA ASP A 136 32.71 -16.08 14.31
C ASP A 136 31.46 -16.67 14.95
N SER A 137 30.86 -15.92 15.87
CA SER A 137 29.74 -16.41 16.68
C SER A 137 28.73 -17.06 15.74
N ALA A 138 28.12 -18.18 16.12
CA ALA A 138 27.16 -18.88 15.28
C ALA A 138 26.06 -17.93 14.74
N GLU A 139 25.79 -16.85 15.47
CA GLU A 139 24.92 -15.75 15.10
C GLU A 139 25.45 -14.89 13.94
N LEU A 140 26.75 -14.60 13.89
CA LEU A 140 27.40 -13.81 12.84
C LEU A 140 27.56 -14.64 11.55
N ALA A 141 27.85 -15.94 11.69
CA ALA A 141 27.80 -16.89 10.59
C ALA A 141 26.38 -17.07 10.03
N ALA A 142 25.36 -17.14 10.89
CA ALA A 142 23.96 -17.18 10.48
C ALA A 142 23.51 -15.86 9.82
N ALA A 143 23.99 -14.70 10.28
CA ALA A 143 23.70 -13.40 9.69
C ALA A 143 24.27 -13.28 8.27
N ARG A 144 25.49 -13.79 8.02
CA ARG A 144 26.10 -13.81 6.68
C ARG A 144 25.34 -14.73 5.71
N ARG A 145 24.79 -15.86 6.19
CA ARG A 145 23.91 -16.75 5.40
C ARG A 145 22.57 -16.14 5.02
N ARG A 146 22.14 -15.08 5.72
CA ARG A 146 20.91 -14.33 5.43
C ARG A 146 21.10 -13.21 4.41
N HIS A 147 22.34 -12.97 3.94
CA HIS A 147 22.59 -11.94 2.94
C HIS A 147 22.12 -12.42 1.56
N PRO A 148 21.43 -11.59 0.76
CA PRO A 148 20.87 -11.99 -0.53
C PRO A 148 21.89 -12.51 -1.56
N SER A 149 23.16 -12.15 -1.39
CA SER A 149 24.25 -12.62 -2.25
C SER A 149 24.88 -13.95 -1.79
N HIS A 150 24.37 -14.57 -0.71
CA HIS A 150 24.88 -15.84 -0.21
C HIS A 150 24.27 -17.00 -1.03
N PRO A 151 25.05 -18.02 -1.44
CA PRO A 151 24.55 -19.12 -2.28
C PRO A 151 23.43 -19.94 -1.61
N ASP A 152 23.43 -20.01 -0.28
CA ASP A 152 22.39 -20.67 0.51
C ASP A 152 21.17 -19.78 0.84
N PHE A 153 21.13 -18.55 0.32
CA PHE A 153 19.98 -17.66 0.51
C PHE A 153 18.80 -18.17 -0.32
N VAL A 154 17.81 -18.74 0.37
CA VAL A 154 16.51 -19.07 -0.22
C VAL A 154 15.54 -17.94 0.15
N PRO A 155 15.12 -17.09 -0.82
CA PRO A 155 14.06 -16.12 -0.56
C PRO A 155 12.83 -16.89 -0.10
N ASN A 156 12.30 -16.56 1.08
CA ASN A 156 11.12 -17.24 1.60
C ASN A 156 9.88 -16.81 0.77
N PRO A 157 9.23 -17.70 -0.02
CA PRO A 157 7.99 -17.36 -0.72
C PRO A 157 6.80 -17.82 0.14
N SER A 158 5.82 -16.99 0.48
CA SER A 158 4.82 -16.54 -0.51
C SER A 158 3.97 -15.37 0.03
N PRO A 159 3.65 -14.36 -0.82
CA PRO A 159 2.73 -13.27 -0.49
C PRO A 159 1.27 -13.71 -0.28
N VAL A 160 0.92 -14.95 -0.63
CA VAL A 160 -0.45 -15.49 -0.52
C VAL A 160 -0.84 -15.73 0.95
N ASN A 161 0.07 -16.26 1.76
CA ASN A 161 -0.18 -16.49 3.19
C ASN A 161 -0.25 -15.16 3.96
N ASP A 162 0.51 -14.15 3.53
CA ASP A 162 0.45 -12.81 4.11
C ASP A 162 -0.89 -12.12 3.83
N HIS A 163 -1.49 -12.34 2.65
CA HIS A 163 -2.79 -11.77 2.30
C HIS A 163 -3.92 -12.35 3.18
N GLU A 164 -4.03 -13.68 3.25
CA GLU A 164 -5.06 -14.34 4.07
C GLU A 164 -4.92 -13.96 5.55
N ARG A 165 -3.69 -13.99 6.08
CA ARG A 165 -3.41 -13.54 7.45
C ARG A 165 -3.80 -12.08 7.68
N THR A 166 -3.50 -11.19 6.73
CA THR A 166 -3.87 -9.77 6.83
C THR A 166 -5.38 -9.60 6.80
N VAL A 167 -6.11 -10.33 5.94
CA VAL A 167 -7.58 -10.27 5.89
C VAL A 167 -8.17 -10.75 7.21
N THR A 168 -7.72 -11.88 7.75
CA THR A 168 -8.18 -12.37 9.06
C THR A 168 -7.89 -11.38 10.17
N ALA A 169 -6.69 -10.79 10.22
CA ALA A 169 -6.36 -9.78 11.22
C ALA A 169 -7.24 -8.53 11.12
N LEU A 170 -7.56 -8.06 9.91
CA LEU A 170 -8.47 -6.94 9.70
C LEU A 170 -9.91 -7.26 10.14
N GLU A 171 -10.38 -8.49 9.89
CA GLU A 171 -11.69 -8.96 10.34
C GLU A 171 -11.76 -9.06 11.87
N GLU A 172 -10.71 -9.59 12.51
CA GLU A 172 -10.61 -9.68 13.98
C GLU A 172 -10.58 -8.30 14.65
N LEU A 173 -9.78 -7.37 14.12
CA LEU A 173 -9.75 -5.98 14.58
C LEU A 173 -11.11 -5.29 14.46
N ALA A 174 -11.81 -5.51 13.34
CA ALA A 174 -13.12 -4.93 13.09
C ALA A 174 -14.21 -5.54 13.98
N ALA A 175 -14.21 -6.87 14.14
CA ALA A 175 -15.17 -7.57 15.00
C ALA A 175 -14.96 -7.22 16.48
N GLY A 176 -13.70 -7.12 16.90
CA GLY A 176 -13.31 -6.73 18.25
C GLY A 176 -13.50 -5.24 18.55
N ARG A 177 -13.73 -4.41 17.52
CA ARG A 177 -13.72 -2.94 17.61
C ARG A 177 -12.52 -2.43 18.39
N VAL A 178 -11.34 -2.97 18.08
CA VAL A 178 -10.11 -2.60 18.79
C VAL A 178 -9.80 -1.14 18.49
N GLU A 179 -9.54 -0.38 19.56
CA GLU A 179 -9.23 1.04 19.47
C GLU A 179 -7.86 1.26 18.84
N LEU A 180 -7.79 2.25 17.95
CA LEU A 180 -6.55 2.75 17.40
C LEU A 180 -5.84 3.56 18.48
N ALA A 181 -4.57 3.23 18.73
CA ALA A 181 -3.75 3.84 19.77
C ALA A 181 -2.76 4.87 19.21
N ASP A 182 -2.20 4.62 18.01
CA ASP A 182 -1.20 5.50 17.39
C ASP A 182 -1.26 5.42 15.86
N VAL A 183 -0.95 6.52 15.19
CA VAL A 183 -0.80 6.60 13.73
C VAL A 183 0.44 7.40 13.40
N ARG A 184 1.34 6.77 12.65
CA ARG A 184 2.62 7.35 12.21
C ARG A 184 2.65 7.40 10.70
N PRO A 185 2.28 8.53 10.09
CA PRO A 185 2.38 8.70 8.65
C PRO A 185 3.84 8.68 8.21
N GLY A 186 4.13 7.95 7.14
CA GLY A 186 5.45 7.89 6.53
C GLY A 186 5.84 9.18 5.82
N PRO A 187 7.15 9.46 5.69
CA PRO A 187 7.60 10.53 4.81
C PRO A 187 7.12 10.22 3.38
N LEU A 188 6.51 11.22 2.75
CA LEU A 188 6.00 11.14 1.37
C LEU A 188 4.91 10.05 1.15
N GLY A 189 4.25 9.55 2.21
CA GLY A 189 3.19 8.53 2.10
C GLY A 189 3.69 7.14 1.74
N THR A 190 4.98 6.87 1.95
CA THR A 190 5.64 5.60 1.58
C THR A 190 5.26 4.44 2.50
N LEU A 191 5.20 4.68 3.80
CA LEU A 191 4.84 3.67 4.80
C LEU A 191 4.16 4.32 5.99
N ASP A 192 2.85 4.11 6.10
CA ASP A 192 2.08 4.54 7.27
C ASP A 192 1.96 3.37 8.25
N VAL A 193 2.18 3.64 9.54
CA VAL A 193 2.09 2.63 10.60
C VAL A 193 0.96 2.98 11.55
N TYR A 194 0.02 2.05 11.73
CA TYR A 194 -1.14 2.17 12.61
C TYR A 194 -0.99 1.15 13.73
N VAL A 195 -1.11 1.59 14.98
CA VAL A 195 -0.98 0.73 16.16
C VAL A 195 -2.32 0.69 16.87
N PHE A 196 -2.81 -0.52 17.16
CA PHE A 196 -4.05 -0.77 17.88
C PHE A 196 -3.76 -1.09 19.35
N ALA A 197 -4.78 -0.94 20.20
CA ALA A 197 -4.67 -1.12 21.65
C ALA A 197 -4.34 -2.57 22.07
N ASP A 198 -4.63 -3.55 21.23
CA ASP A 198 -4.27 -4.96 21.42
C ASP A 198 -2.81 -5.27 21.07
N GLY A 199 -2.06 -4.27 20.58
CA GLY A 199 -0.68 -4.42 20.12
C GLY A 199 -0.55 -4.69 18.63
N THR A 200 -1.66 -4.93 17.91
CA THR A 200 -1.65 -5.16 16.48
C THR A 200 -1.15 -3.92 15.74
N THR A 201 -0.28 -4.13 14.76
CA THR A 201 0.27 -3.08 13.90
C THR A 201 -0.14 -3.32 12.45
N LEU A 202 -0.64 -2.27 11.79
CA LEU A 202 -0.88 -2.26 10.35
C LEU A 202 0.14 -1.36 9.67
N CYS A 203 0.90 -1.94 8.76
CA CYS A 203 1.82 -1.24 7.87
C CYS A 203 1.15 -1.07 6.49
N MET A 204 1.03 0.17 6.01
CA MET A 204 0.33 0.51 4.77
C MET A 204 1.26 1.21 3.77
N THR A 205 1.26 0.75 2.51
CA THR A 205 2.15 1.28 1.46
C THR A 205 1.48 1.24 0.08
N PRO A 206 1.49 2.34 -0.69
CA PRO A 206 1.52 3.73 -0.24
C PRO A 206 0.23 4.04 0.54
N GLY A 207 0.33 4.87 1.57
CA GLY A 207 -0.83 5.31 2.34
C GLY A 207 -1.31 6.71 1.94
N HIS A 208 -2.60 6.99 2.15
CA HIS A 208 -3.15 8.32 1.89
C HIS A 208 -2.85 9.28 3.05
N ARG A 209 -1.82 10.12 2.85
CA ARG A 209 -1.27 11.01 3.88
C ARG A 209 -2.31 11.87 4.59
N GLU A 210 -3.24 12.49 3.86
CA GLU A 210 -4.28 13.36 4.46
C GLU A 210 -5.16 12.58 5.45
N THR A 211 -5.50 11.35 5.11
CA THR A 211 -6.32 10.47 5.96
C THR A 211 -5.54 10.02 7.19
N ALA A 212 -4.26 9.67 7.03
CA ALA A 212 -3.38 9.31 8.13
C ALA A 212 -3.18 10.50 9.11
N GLU A 213 -2.98 11.71 8.58
CA GLU A 213 -2.89 12.93 9.38
C GLU A 213 -4.20 13.28 10.10
N ARG A 214 -5.35 13.04 9.46
CA ARG A 214 -6.67 13.22 10.10
C ARG A 214 -6.88 12.26 11.25
N LEU A 215 -6.56 10.97 11.08
CA LEU A 215 -6.65 9.98 12.16
C LEU A 215 -5.67 10.29 13.30
N ALA A 216 -4.44 10.68 12.98
CA ALA A 216 -3.47 11.16 13.99
C ALA A 216 -3.93 12.45 14.69
N GLY A 217 -4.69 13.31 13.99
CA GLY A 217 -5.33 14.50 14.56
C GLY A 217 -6.43 14.14 15.55
N ALA A 218 -7.30 13.20 15.18
CA ALA A 218 -8.37 12.71 16.04
C ALA A 218 -7.84 12.06 17.33
N LEU A 219 -6.81 11.22 17.22
CA LEU A 219 -6.15 10.63 18.39
C LEU A 219 -5.59 11.70 19.34
N ARG A 220 -4.98 12.76 18.79
CA ARG A 220 -4.49 13.89 19.61
C ARG A 220 -5.62 14.72 20.23
N ALA A 221 -6.80 14.73 19.63
CA ALA A 221 -7.99 15.37 20.18
C ALA A 221 -8.67 14.52 21.29
N GLY A 222 -8.24 13.26 21.46
CA GLY A 222 -8.76 12.34 22.46
C GLY A 222 -9.85 11.41 21.94
N ASP A 223 -10.11 11.38 20.63
CA ASP A 223 -10.99 10.40 20.02
C ASP A 223 -10.30 9.02 19.98
N THR A 224 -11.10 7.95 20.00
CA THR A 224 -10.63 6.56 19.87
C THR A 224 -11.17 5.94 18.58
N PRO A 225 -10.51 6.15 17.43
CA PRO A 225 -10.96 5.57 16.18
C PRO A 225 -10.93 4.05 16.24
N VAL A 226 -11.92 3.38 15.63
CA VAL A 226 -11.96 1.91 15.54
C VAL A 226 -12.08 1.49 14.08
N LEU A 227 -11.42 0.39 13.72
CA LEU A 227 -11.62 -0.21 12.40
C LEU A 227 -13.04 -0.80 12.33
N LEU A 228 -13.81 -0.41 11.33
CA LEU A 228 -15.14 -0.96 11.05
C LEU A 228 -15.10 -2.13 10.07
N GLY A 229 -14.07 -2.16 9.23
CA GLY A 229 -13.88 -3.19 8.24
C GLY A 229 -12.86 -2.79 7.19
N GLY A 230 -12.30 -3.80 6.54
CA GLY A 230 -11.43 -3.65 5.38
C GLY A 230 -11.91 -4.54 4.24
N SER A 231 -11.78 -4.06 3.01
CA SER A 231 -11.93 -4.89 1.81
C SER A 231 -10.65 -4.83 0.98
N GLY A 232 -10.28 -5.96 0.38
CA GLY A 232 -9.11 -6.07 -0.48
C GLY A 232 -9.48 -6.59 -1.86
N VAL A 233 -8.93 -5.99 -2.92
CA VAL A 233 -9.04 -6.48 -4.30
C VAL A 233 -7.67 -6.41 -4.96
N SER A 234 -7.16 -7.55 -5.43
CA SER A 234 -5.89 -7.63 -6.17
C SER A 234 -4.70 -6.99 -5.45
N GLY A 235 -4.66 -7.08 -4.12
CA GLY A 235 -3.59 -6.55 -3.27
C GLY A 235 -3.86 -5.15 -2.71
N ALA A 236 -4.70 -4.34 -3.35
CA ALA A 236 -5.13 -3.04 -2.83
C ALA A 236 -6.21 -3.21 -1.76
N TYR A 237 -6.23 -2.31 -0.78
CA TYR A 237 -7.12 -2.33 0.37
C TYR A 237 -7.86 -0.99 0.53
N ALA A 238 -9.13 -1.10 0.92
CA ALA A 238 -9.94 0.00 1.41
C ALA A 238 -10.35 -0.28 2.86
N LEU A 239 -9.92 0.57 3.79
CA LEU A 239 -10.19 0.44 5.22
C LEU A 239 -11.12 1.57 5.67
N THR A 240 -12.09 1.24 6.52
CA THR A 240 -13.03 2.22 7.08
C THR A 240 -12.82 2.32 8.58
N PHE A 241 -12.50 3.52 9.06
CA PHE A 241 -12.39 3.83 10.48
C PHE A 241 -13.60 4.65 10.92
N ALA A 242 -14.21 4.29 12.05
CA ALA A 242 -15.11 5.18 12.76
C ALA A 242 -14.26 6.15 13.59
N CYS A 243 -14.57 7.43 13.52
CA CYS A 243 -13.94 8.49 14.28
C CYS A 243 -15.05 9.37 14.89
N GLY A 244 -15.53 9.01 16.08
CA GLY A 244 -16.71 9.63 16.67
C GLY A 244 -17.96 9.40 15.82
N GLU A 245 -18.60 10.48 15.36
CA GLU A 245 -19.77 10.43 14.45
C GLU A 245 -19.39 10.33 12.96
N GLU A 246 -18.10 10.51 12.63
CA GLU A 246 -17.62 10.52 11.25
C GLU A 246 -16.97 9.19 10.86
N SER A 247 -16.94 8.90 9.56
CA SER A 247 -16.21 7.76 9.00
C SER A 247 -15.06 8.26 8.14
N VAL A 248 -13.90 7.64 8.32
CA VAL A 248 -12.66 7.98 7.64
C VAL A 248 -12.22 6.79 6.79
N TYR A 249 -12.02 7.03 5.50
CA TYR A 249 -11.68 5.99 4.52
C TYR A 249 -10.22 6.08 4.11
N VAL A 250 -9.48 4.98 4.31
CA VAL A 250 -8.06 4.85 3.93
C VAL A 250 -7.96 3.91 2.74
N LEU A 251 -7.24 4.33 1.70
CA LEU A 251 -6.84 3.48 0.58
C LEU A 251 -5.35 3.19 0.70
N ALA A 252 -4.97 1.95 0.45
CA ALA A 252 -3.57 1.52 0.43
C ALA A 252 -3.35 0.43 -0.63
N ASP A 253 -2.23 0.48 -1.36
CA ASP A 253 -1.92 -0.57 -2.36
C ASP A 253 -1.49 -1.88 -1.71
N ARG A 254 -1.04 -1.83 -0.45
CA ARG A 254 -0.65 -2.97 0.35
C ARG A 254 -0.85 -2.69 1.82
N VAL A 255 -1.37 -3.69 2.52
CA VAL A 255 -1.49 -3.70 3.98
C VAL A 255 -0.80 -4.95 4.49
N ILE A 256 -0.04 -4.82 5.56
CA ILE A 256 0.55 -5.94 6.29
C ILE A 256 0.13 -5.78 7.74
N ALA A 257 -0.55 -6.79 8.28
CA ALA A 257 -0.88 -6.87 9.69
C ALA A 257 0.15 -7.73 10.43
N SER A 258 0.67 -7.23 11.53
CA SER A 258 1.51 -7.98 12.46
C SER A 258 1.03 -7.74 13.89
N LEU A 259 0.81 -8.82 14.61
CA LEU A 259 0.66 -8.84 16.06
C LEU A 259 2.04 -8.96 16.73
#